data_AF-A0A2V5QLU0-F1
#
_entry.id   AF-A0A2V5QLU0-F1
#
_cell.length_a   1.000
_cell.length_b   1.000
_cell.length_c   1.000
_cell.angle_alpha   90.00
_cell.angle_beta   90.00
_cell.angle_gamma   90.00
#
_symmetry.space_group_name_H-M   'P 1'
#
loop_
_entity.id
_entity.type
_entity.pdbx_description
1 polymer ?
#
loop_
_entity_poly.entity_id
_entity_poly.type
_entity_poly.pdbx_seq_one_letter_code
_entity_poly.pdbx_strand_id
1 'polypeptide(L)'
;MRRHDLRLRRTGTSTAARDSFGSAARESLRVRSRYTNWEKLLRRTFGRVKIDIEPVRDLSIAIQKSDVCVTCTPAREFFVCKEDIAPGTFVAAVGADDAHKHEIDPALIASARVVVDSLEQSCAIGDTHHAIARGLMRKEDVYAELGEIVAGKKPGRTSDDEIFIFDSTGVAIEDAVAAAAVYEKARAAGIGTYFQFAA
;
A
#
# COMPACT_ATOMS: atom_id res chain seq x y z
N MET A 1 -18.33 -7.61 8.61
CA MET A 1 -18.46 -6.63 7.51
C MET A 1 -17.08 -6.52 6.83
N ARG A 2 -16.85 -7.25 5.73
CA ARG A 2 -15.49 -7.43 5.16
C ARG A 2 -15.23 -6.37 4.07
N ARG A 3 -14.26 -5.48 4.31
CA ARG A 3 -13.81 -4.44 3.38
C ARG A 3 -12.65 -4.99 2.55
N HIS A 4 -12.68 -4.84 1.22
CA HIS A 4 -11.67 -5.37 0.30
C HIS A 4 -11.49 -4.38 -0.85
N ASP A 5 -10.40 -3.60 -0.88
CA ASP A 5 -10.09 -2.73 -2.02
C ASP A 5 -8.60 -2.83 -2.37
N LEU A 6 -8.28 -3.21 -3.62
CA LEU A 6 -6.95 -3.05 -4.21
C LEU A 6 -6.97 -1.84 -5.13
N ARG A 7 -6.02 -0.93 -4.94
CA ARG A 7 -5.92 0.36 -5.65
C ARG A 7 -4.62 0.41 -6.43
N LEU A 8 -4.73 0.75 -7.70
CA LEU A 8 -3.61 0.73 -8.63
C LEU A 8 -3.50 2.11 -9.28
N ARG A 9 -2.40 2.83 -9.08
CA ARG A 9 -2.20 4.18 -9.64
C ARG A 9 -1.11 4.14 -10.70
N ARG A 10 -1.37 4.80 -11.82
CA ARG A 10 -0.35 5.12 -12.82
C ARG A 10 0.00 6.61 -12.74
N THR A 11 1.26 6.93 -12.52
CA THR A 11 1.86 8.28 -12.58
C THR A 11 2.92 8.26 -13.67
N GLY A 12 2.56 8.71 -14.87
CA GLY A 12 3.49 8.69 -16.00
C GLY A 12 4.59 9.73 -15.88
N THR A 13 5.80 9.31 -15.49
CA THR A 13 7.04 10.06 -15.71
C THR A 13 8.19 9.10 -16.02
N SER A 14 8.21 8.48 -17.20
CA SER A 14 9.43 7.86 -17.74
C SER A 14 9.75 8.43 -19.12
N THR A 15 11.00 8.86 -19.27
CA THR A 15 11.53 9.60 -20.43
C THR A 15 11.50 8.76 -21.73
N ALA A 16 11.33 7.43 -21.63
CA ALA A 16 11.25 6.50 -22.75
C ALA A 16 9.84 6.40 -23.39
N ALA A 17 8.80 6.99 -22.79
CA ALA A 17 7.43 6.91 -23.29
C ALA A 17 7.00 8.09 -24.19
N ARG A 18 7.93 8.96 -24.60
CA ARG A 18 7.60 10.16 -25.41
C ARG A 18 7.34 9.86 -26.89
N ASP A 19 7.84 8.76 -27.43
CA ASP A 19 7.96 8.63 -28.90
C ASP A 19 6.86 7.83 -29.60
N SER A 20 5.87 7.25 -28.89
CA SER A 20 4.88 6.38 -29.54
C SER A 20 3.41 6.73 -29.36
N PHE A 21 3.00 7.61 -28.44
CA PHE A 21 1.59 7.99 -28.31
C PHE A 21 1.44 9.42 -27.80
N GLY A 22 0.95 10.31 -28.66
CA GLY A 22 0.54 11.65 -28.29
C GLY A 22 -0.72 11.64 -27.43
N SER A 23 -0.56 11.64 -26.11
CA SER A 23 -1.50 12.26 -25.16
C SER A 23 -0.79 12.45 -23.83
N ALA A 24 -0.86 13.63 -23.23
CA ALA A 24 -0.36 13.88 -21.88
C ALA A 24 -0.83 12.77 -20.93
N ALA A 25 0.11 12.11 -20.25
CA ALA A 25 -0.21 11.01 -19.34
C ALA A 25 -1.20 11.50 -18.28
N ARG A 26 -2.46 11.06 -18.37
CA ARG A 26 -3.47 11.32 -17.34
C ARG A 26 -3.23 10.38 -16.18
N GLU A 27 -3.20 10.93 -14.97
CA GLU A 27 -3.26 10.11 -13.77
C GLU A 27 -4.56 9.31 -13.77
N SER A 28 -4.45 7.98 -13.64
CA SER A 28 -5.60 7.08 -13.62
C SER A 28 -5.49 6.14 -12.42
N LEU A 29 -6.62 5.89 -11.77
CA LEU A 29 -6.77 4.93 -10.69
C LEU A 29 -7.55 3.71 -11.20
N ARG A 30 -6.93 2.54 -11.16
CA ARG A 30 -7.59 1.26 -11.40
C ARG A 30 -7.98 0.65 -10.06
N VAL A 31 -9.22 0.20 -9.95
CA VAL A 31 -9.74 -0.36 -8.68
C VAL A 31 -10.28 -1.76 -8.93
N ARG A 32 -9.81 -2.70 -8.10
CA ARG A 32 -10.42 -4.02 -7.93
C ARG A 32 -10.98 -4.13 -6.52
N SER A 33 -12.12 -4.79 -6.41
CA SER A 33 -12.92 -4.98 -5.22
C SER A 33 -13.82 -6.19 -5.44
N ARG A 34 -14.24 -6.82 -4.34
CA ARG A 34 -15.22 -7.92 -4.36
C ARG A 34 -16.67 -7.42 -4.31
N TYR A 35 -16.88 -6.11 -4.13
CA TYR A 35 -18.22 -5.52 -4.19
C TYR A 35 -18.78 -5.61 -5.61
N THR A 36 -20.01 -6.13 -5.73
CA THR A 36 -20.71 -6.25 -7.01
C THR A 36 -21.24 -4.91 -7.53
N ASN A 37 -21.48 -3.93 -6.65
CA ASN A 37 -21.98 -2.60 -7.00
C ASN A 37 -20.85 -1.56 -7.00
N TRP A 38 -20.16 -1.46 -8.14
CA TRP A 38 -19.00 -0.60 -8.36
C TRP A 38 -19.33 0.89 -8.32
N GLU A 39 -20.43 1.32 -8.94
CA GLU A 39 -20.80 2.74 -9.00
C GLU A 39 -21.00 3.32 -7.60
N LYS A 40 -21.66 2.58 -6.71
CA LYS A 40 -21.88 2.99 -5.33
C LYS A 40 -20.57 3.05 -4.54
N LEU A 41 -19.69 2.06 -4.73
CA LEU A 41 -18.37 2.04 -4.09
C LEU A 41 -17.52 3.23 -4.55
N LEU A 42 -17.42 3.43 -5.87
CA LEU A 42 -16.64 4.50 -6.47
C LEU A 42 -17.15 5.88 -6.03
N ARG A 43 -18.46 6.12 -6.09
CA ARG A 43 -19.05 7.39 -5.64
C ARG A 43 -18.79 7.65 -4.16
N ARG A 44 -18.95 6.64 -3.30
CA ARG A 44 -18.77 6.80 -1.85
C ARG A 44 -17.32 7.05 -1.46
N THR A 45 -16.39 6.31 -2.06
CA THR A 45 -14.97 6.34 -1.68
C THR A 45 -14.23 7.46 -2.37
N PHE A 46 -14.59 7.76 -3.63
CA PHE A 46 -13.82 8.65 -4.49
C PHE A 46 -14.63 9.79 -5.12
N GLY A 47 -15.89 10.01 -4.73
CA GLY A 47 -16.73 11.07 -5.30
C GLY A 47 -16.18 12.51 -5.12
N ARG A 48 -15.11 12.68 -4.34
CA ARG A 48 -14.40 13.95 -4.13
C ARG A 48 -13.03 14.00 -4.84
N VAL A 49 -12.58 12.91 -5.43
CA VAL A 49 -11.27 12.79 -6.08
C VAL A 49 -11.43 13.12 -7.57
N LYS A 50 -10.60 14.04 -8.08
CA LYS A 50 -10.59 14.47 -9.49
C LYS A 50 -9.59 13.66 -10.31
N ILE A 51 -9.73 12.33 -10.28
CA ILE A 51 -8.88 11.39 -11.02
C ILE A 51 -9.80 10.46 -11.80
N ASP A 52 -9.38 10.04 -13.00
CA ASP A 52 -10.13 9.05 -13.78
C ASP A 52 -10.05 7.68 -13.09
N ILE A 53 -11.21 7.10 -12.78
CA ILE A 53 -11.28 5.82 -12.05
C ILE A 53 -11.91 4.76 -12.93
N GLU A 54 -11.17 3.66 -13.11
CA GLU A 54 -11.56 2.55 -13.95
C GLU A 54 -11.72 1.27 -13.11
N PRO A 55 -12.91 0.64 -13.07
CA PRO A 55 -13.05 -0.68 -12.48
C PRO A 55 -12.39 -1.73 -13.37
N VAL A 56 -11.55 -2.58 -12.78
CA VAL A 56 -10.88 -3.66 -13.52
C VAL A 56 -11.43 -5.03 -13.14
N ARG A 57 -11.42 -5.94 -14.11
CA ARG A 57 -11.81 -7.35 -13.91
C ARG A 57 -10.61 -8.28 -13.86
N ASP A 58 -9.64 -8.03 -14.73
CA ASP A 58 -8.35 -8.72 -14.76
C ASP A 58 -7.35 -7.97 -13.87
N LEU A 59 -6.83 -8.68 -12.87
CA LEU A 59 -5.93 -8.09 -11.89
C LEU A 59 -4.50 -8.00 -12.39
N SER A 60 -4.01 -9.08 -13.01
CA SER A 60 -2.66 -9.19 -13.53
C SER A 60 -2.38 -8.07 -14.53
N ILE A 61 -3.27 -7.89 -15.51
CA ILE A 61 -3.15 -6.83 -16.52
C ILE A 61 -3.19 -5.43 -15.87
N ALA A 62 -3.97 -5.26 -14.81
CA ALA A 62 -4.07 -3.98 -14.13
C ALA A 62 -2.78 -3.66 -13.36
N ILE A 63 -2.20 -4.65 -12.67
CA ILE A 63 -0.95 -4.50 -11.91
C ILE A 63 0.21 -4.21 -12.88
N GLN A 64 0.34 -4.96 -13.97
CA GLN A 64 1.40 -4.76 -14.99
C GLN A 64 1.41 -3.35 -15.60
N LYS A 65 0.26 -2.66 -15.59
CA LYS A 65 0.09 -1.29 -16.14
C LYS A 65 0.17 -0.19 -15.08
N SER A 66 0.64 -0.51 -13.87
CA SER A 66 0.61 0.39 -12.72
C SER A 66 2.00 0.62 -12.14
N ASP A 67 2.30 1.89 -11.91
CA ASP A 67 3.54 2.29 -11.24
C ASP A 67 3.42 2.07 -9.72
N VAL A 68 2.19 2.14 -9.19
CA VAL A 68 1.87 1.91 -7.78
C VAL A 68 0.75 0.88 -7.65
N CYS A 69 0.96 -0.14 -6.82
CA CYS A 69 0.00 -1.15 -6.42
C CYS A 69 -0.28 -1.05 -4.92
N VAL A 70 -1.53 -1.02 -4.48
CA VAL A 70 -1.90 -0.90 -3.07
C VAL A 70 -2.90 -1.98 -2.71
N THR A 71 -2.48 -2.97 -1.92
CA THR A 71 -3.35 -4.03 -1.42
C THR A 71 -3.87 -3.66 -0.03
N CYS A 72 -5.14 -3.94 0.23
CA CYS A 72 -5.83 -3.58 1.47
C CYS A 72 -7.05 -4.49 1.65
N THR A 73 -6.80 -5.79 1.71
CA THR A 73 -7.81 -6.82 1.82
C THR A 73 -7.43 -7.81 2.92
N PRO A 74 -8.41 -8.33 3.71
CA PRO A 74 -8.15 -9.41 4.64
C PRO A 74 -8.13 -10.77 3.93
N ALA A 75 -7.38 -10.87 2.83
CA ALA A 75 -7.16 -12.14 2.14
C ALA A 75 -6.25 -13.05 2.98
N ARG A 76 -6.39 -14.36 2.78
CA ARG A 76 -5.56 -15.42 3.42
C ARG A 76 -4.83 -16.27 2.38
N GLU A 77 -4.87 -15.79 1.15
CA GLU A 77 -4.31 -16.39 -0.05
C GLU A 77 -3.79 -15.23 -0.88
N PHE A 78 -2.59 -15.38 -1.42
CA PHE A 78 -1.97 -14.33 -2.22
C PHE A 78 -2.66 -14.25 -3.58
N PHE A 79 -2.70 -13.06 -4.13
CA PHE A 79 -3.29 -12.79 -5.44
C PHE A 79 -2.47 -11.79 -6.27
N VAL A 80 -1.41 -11.22 -5.69
CA VAL A 80 -0.39 -10.45 -6.41
C VAL A 80 0.84 -11.33 -6.55
N CYS A 81 1.10 -11.78 -7.78
CA CYS A 81 2.19 -12.68 -8.07
C CYS A 81 3.39 -11.92 -8.65
N LYS A 82 4.57 -12.55 -8.63
CA LYS A 82 5.79 -11.95 -9.17
C LYS A 82 5.67 -11.59 -10.65
N GLU A 83 4.97 -12.42 -11.43
CA GLU A 83 4.77 -12.26 -12.86
C GLU A 83 3.86 -11.07 -13.21
N ASP A 84 3.11 -10.56 -12.23
CA ASP A 84 2.23 -9.41 -12.40
C ASP A 84 2.97 -8.08 -12.27
N ILE A 85 4.15 -8.08 -11.63
CA ILE A 85 4.86 -6.86 -11.24
C ILE A 85 5.87 -6.46 -12.32
N ALA A 86 5.72 -5.24 -12.83
CA ALA A 86 6.69 -4.64 -13.72
C ALA A 86 7.90 -4.09 -12.94
N PRO A 87 9.10 -4.00 -13.55
CA PRO A 87 10.21 -3.24 -12.99
C PRO A 87 9.77 -1.81 -12.62
N GLY A 88 10.27 -1.32 -11.49
CA GLY A 88 9.95 0.02 -11.00
C GLY A 88 8.64 0.16 -10.23
N THR A 89 7.78 -0.87 -10.19
CA THR A 89 6.53 -0.81 -9.43
C THR A 89 6.81 -0.65 -7.92
N PHE A 90 6.05 0.24 -7.28
CA PHE A 90 5.94 0.33 -5.84
C PHE A 90 4.68 -0.39 -5.37
N VAL A 91 4.80 -1.29 -4.41
CA VAL A 91 3.68 -1.99 -3.78
C VAL A 91 3.53 -1.50 -2.35
N ALA A 92 2.34 -1.05 -1.96
CA ALA A 92 1.96 -0.82 -0.57
C ALA A 92 1.03 -1.95 -0.12
N ALA A 93 1.57 -2.90 0.64
CA ALA A 93 0.83 -4.01 1.21
C ALA A 93 0.32 -3.61 2.60
N VAL A 94 -1.00 -3.49 2.76
CA VAL A 94 -1.65 -2.94 3.97
C VAL A 94 -2.64 -3.92 4.60
N GLY A 95 -3.01 -5.00 3.90
CA GLY A 95 -4.08 -5.90 4.35
C GLY A 95 -3.67 -6.94 5.38
N ALA A 96 -2.37 -7.22 5.54
CA ALA A 96 -1.86 -8.23 6.48
C ALA A 96 -1.62 -7.64 7.88
N ASP A 97 -2.61 -7.80 8.75
CA ASP A 97 -2.60 -7.39 10.17
C ASP A 97 -2.73 -8.59 11.14
N ASP A 98 -2.60 -9.82 10.63
CA ASP A 98 -2.49 -11.05 11.43
C ASP A 98 -1.73 -12.14 10.66
N ALA A 99 -1.12 -13.09 11.38
CA ALA A 99 -0.23 -14.12 10.80
C ALA A 99 -0.88 -15.03 9.75
N HIS A 100 -2.21 -15.04 9.61
CA HIS A 100 -2.91 -15.83 8.59
C HIS A 100 -3.26 -15.04 7.35
N LYS A 101 -3.22 -13.71 7.39
CA LYS A 101 -3.50 -12.87 6.23
C LYS A 101 -2.24 -12.66 5.41
N HIS A 102 -2.43 -12.67 4.10
CA HIS A 102 -1.45 -12.22 3.13
C HIS A 102 -2.15 -11.93 1.81
N GLU A 103 -1.56 -11.02 1.04
CA GLU A 103 -2.06 -10.57 -0.26
C GLU A 103 -1.00 -10.78 -1.35
N ILE A 104 0.28 -10.78 -0.96
CA ILE A 104 1.44 -10.81 -1.85
C ILE A 104 2.06 -12.20 -1.85
N ASP A 105 2.46 -12.68 -3.03
CA ASP A 105 3.23 -13.91 -3.15
C ASP A 105 4.55 -13.80 -2.34
N PRO A 106 4.83 -14.74 -1.42
CA PRO A 106 6.10 -14.80 -0.69
C PRO A 106 7.36 -14.76 -1.59
N ALA A 107 7.30 -15.29 -2.81
CA ALA A 107 8.42 -15.23 -3.75
C ALA A 107 8.62 -13.82 -4.33
N LEU A 108 7.54 -13.06 -4.48
CA LEU A 108 7.62 -11.64 -4.87
C LEU A 108 8.23 -10.82 -3.73
N ILE A 109 7.78 -11.01 -2.48
CA ILE A 109 8.37 -10.38 -1.29
C ILE A 109 9.89 -10.59 -1.23
N ALA A 110 10.33 -11.85 -1.34
CA ALA A 110 11.75 -12.21 -1.27
C ALA A 110 12.59 -11.64 -2.43
N SER A 111 11.97 -11.21 -3.53
CA SER A 111 12.68 -10.67 -4.70
C SER A 111 12.71 -9.14 -4.76
N ALA A 112 12.04 -8.44 -3.85
CA ALA A 112 11.90 -6.99 -3.85
C ALA A 112 12.68 -6.32 -2.71
N ARG A 113 12.83 -4.99 -2.78
CA ARG A 113 13.33 -4.18 -1.65
C ARG A 113 12.17 -3.96 -0.67
N VAL A 114 12.15 -4.76 0.39
CA VAL A 114 11.09 -4.75 1.41
C VAL A 114 11.37 -3.67 2.45
N VAL A 115 10.45 -2.73 2.58
CA VAL A 115 10.42 -1.71 3.63
C VAL A 115 9.24 -2.02 4.54
N VAL A 116 9.42 -1.88 5.84
CA VAL A 116 8.39 -2.20 6.85
C VAL A 116 8.10 -1.00 7.75
N ASP A 117 6.93 -0.94 8.38
CA ASP A 117 6.68 0.04 9.44
C ASP A 117 7.36 -0.34 10.76
N SER A 118 7.26 -1.62 11.14
CA SER A 118 8.00 -2.25 12.24
C SER A 118 8.56 -3.58 11.78
N LEU A 119 9.87 -3.76 11.93
CA LEU A 119 10.55 -5.01 11.59
C LEU A 119 10.05 -6.19 12.41
N GLU A 120 9.88 -6.00 13.72
CA GLU A 120 9.42 -7.07 14.61
C GLU A 120 7.99 -7.49 14.27
N GLN A 121 7.07 -6.53 14.08
CA GLN A 121 5.68 -6.81 13.79
C GLN A 121 5.49 -7.40 12.39
N SER A 122 6.13 -6.83 11.36
CA SER A 122 5.99 -7.31 9.98
C SER A 122 6.54 -8.73 9.80
N CYS A 123 7.63 -9.09 10.47
CA CYS A 123 8.13 -10.47 10.47
C CYS A 123 7.23 -11.44 11.25
N ALA A 124 6.39 -10.95 12.16
CA ALA A 124 5.48 -11.77 12.96
C ALA A 124 4.10 -11.95 12.29
N ILE A 125 3.56 -10.90 11.67
CA ILE A 125 2.17 -10.87 11.21
C ILE A 125 1.91 -10.24 9.82
N GLY A 126 2.90 -9.58 9.22
CA GLY A 126 2.76 -8.92 7.91
C GLY A 126 2.89 -9.88 6.72
N ASP A 127 2.88 -9.36 5.48
CA ASP A 127 3.15 -10.17 4.30
C ASP A 127 4.58 -10.76 4.32
N THR A 128 5.54 -10.03 4.93
CA THR A 128 6.93 -10.45 5.13
C THR A 128 7.05 -11.74 5.95
N HIS A 129 6.17 -11.93 6.95
CA HIS A 129 6.10 -13.15 7.76
C HIS A 129 6.04 -14.40 6.89
N HIS A 130 5.25 -14.37 5.81
CA HIS A 130 4.98 -15.52 4.96
C HIS A 130 6.17 -15.93 4.09
N ALA A 131 7.04 -14.98 3.72
CA ALA A 131 8.29 -15.24 3.03
C ALA A 131 9.34 -15.84 3.96
N ILE A 132 9.42 -15.32 5.20
CA ILE A 132 10.32 -15.84 6.23
C ILE A 132 9.92 -17.26 6.64
N ALA A 133 8.63 -17.50 6.91
CA ALA A 133 8.12 -18.80 7.31
C ALA A 133 8.36 -19.90 6.25
N ARG A 134 8.47 -19.52 4.97
CA ARG A 134 8.79 -20.42 3.84
C ARG A 134 10.29 -20.56 3.58
N GLY A 135 11.14 -19.86 4.31
CA GLY A 135 12.60 -19.89 4.12
C GLY A 135 13.08 -19.20 2.83
N LEU A 136 12.25 -18.36 2.21
CA LEU A 136 12.61 -17.62 0.99
C LEU A 136 13.41 -16.35 1.29
N MET A 137 13.29 -15.85 2.53
CA MET A 137 13.88 -14.63 3.03
C MET A 137 14.19 -14.82 4.52
N ARG A 138 15.20 -14.12 5.04
CA ARG A 138 15.47 -13.98 6.46
C ARG A 138 15.08 -12.60 6.94
N LYS A 139 14.91 -12.44 8.25
CA LYS A 139 14.61 -11.13 8.87
C LYS A 139 15.65 -10.06 8.50
N GLU A 140 16.91 -10.47 8.38
CA GLU A 140 18.04 -9.59 8.04
C GLU A 140 18.04 -9.14 6.57
N ASP A 141 17.27 -9.82 5.71
CA ASP A 141 17.16 -9.46 4.30
C ASP A 141 16.10 -8.34 4.09
N VAL A 142 15.35 -7.96 5.13
CA VAL A 142 14.46 -6.77 5.11
C VAL A 142 15.32 -5.52 4.94
N TYR A 143 15.02 -4.71 3.93
CA TYR A 143 15.87 -3.60 3.52
C TYR A 143 15.92 -2.49 4.57
N ALA A 144 14.76 -2.04 5.05
CA ALA A 144 14.69 -0.92 6.00
C ALA A 144 13.36 -0.88 6.76
N GLU A 145 13.37 -0.31 7.96
CA GLU A 145 12.16 0.31 8.52
C GLU A 145 11.92 1.68 7.85
N LEU A 146 10.65 2.06 7.65
CA LEU A 146 10.29 3.32 7.00
C LEU A 146 10.93 4.54 7.69
N GLY A 147 11.03 4.49 9.02
CA GLY A 147 11.69 5.52 9.82
C GLY A 147 13.18 5.69 9.49
N GLU A 148 13.89 4.63 9.09
CA GLU A 148 15.30 4.74 8.68
C GLU A 148 15.45 5.52 7.38
N ILE A 149 14.51 5.34 6.44
CA ILE A 149 14.49 6.07 5.16
C ILE A 149 14.11 7.53 5.40
N VAL A 150 13.05 7.78 6.16
CA VAL A 150 12.58 9.14 6.49
C VAL A 150 13.66 9.93 7.23
N ALA A 151 14.43 9.29 8.11
CA ALA A 151 15.54 9.92 8.82
C ALA A 151 16.82 10.07 7.98
N GLY A 152 16.83 9.65 6.72
CA GLY A 152 18.00 9.71 5.83
C GLY A 152 19.12 8.74 6.20
N LYS A 153 18.86 7.73 7.05
CA LYS A 153 19.84 6.70 7.45
C LYS A 153 20.03 5.65 6.36
N LYS A 154 18.99 5.38 5.58
CA LYS A 154 19.02 4.52 4.40
C LYS A 154 18.42 5.27 3.21
N PRO A 155 18.95 5.10 1.99
CA PRO A 155 18.34 5.71 0.83
C PRO A 155 16.98 5.08 0.54
N GLY A 156 16.10 5.85 -0.10
CA GLY A 156 14.90 5.29 -0.74
C GLY A 156 15.28 4.56 -2.02
N ARG A 157 14.41 4.64 -3.02
CA ARG A 157 14.67 4.14 -4.37
C ARG A 157 15.94 4.78 -4.97
N THR A 158 16.85 3.94 -5.47
CA THR A 158 18.12 4.36 -6.09
C THR A 158 18.19 4.08 -7.59
N SER A 159 17.27 3.29 -8.13
CA SER A 159 17.14 3.05 -9.57
C SER A 159 15.68 2.90 -9.99
N ASP A 160 15.41 3.20 -11.26
CA ASP A 160 14.05 3.19 -11.81
C ASP A 160 13.45 1.78 -11.86
N ASP A 161 14.27 0.73 -11.98
CA ASP A 161 13.81 -0.65 -12.12
C ASP A 161 13.54 -1.36 -10.77
N GLU A 162 13.94 -0.76 -9.64
CA GLU A 162 13.76 -1.38 -8.33
C GLU A 162 12.27 -1.67 -8.03
N ILE A 163 11.97 -2.85 -7.53
CA ILE A 163 10.64 -3.11 -6.98
C ILE A 163 10.72 -2.85 -5.48
N PHE A 164 9.92 -1.91 -4.99
CA PHE A 164 9.78 -1.65 -3.56
C PHE A 164 8.46 -2.21 -3.08
N ILE A 165 8.48 -2.91 -1.96
CA ILE A 165 7.27 -3.33 -1.25
C ILE A 165 7.32 -2.72 0.13
N PHE A 166 6.35 -1.86 0.43
CA PHE A 166 6.09 -1.41 1.78
C PHE A 166 5.08 -2.34 2.43
N ASP A 167 5.52 -3.18 3.36
CA ASP A 167 4.68 -4.06 4.18
C ASP A 167 4.28 -3.31 5.45
N SER A 168 3.01 -2.96 5.54
CA SER A 168 2.45 -2.18 6.63
C SER A 168 1.48 -3.02 7.46
N THR A 169 1.80 -3.08 8.75
CA THR A 169 1.01 -3.76 9.78
C THR A 169 0.30 -2.79 10.72
N GLY A 170 0.68 -1.50 10.69
CA GLY A 170 0.17 -0.43 11.53
C GLY A 170 0.90 -0.34 12.87
N VAL A 171 1.44 0.84 13.21
CA VAL A 171 2.16 1.06 14.47
C VAL A 171 1.49 2.13 15.32
N ALA A 172 1.40 1.91 16.63
CA ALA A 172 0.63 2.77 17.55
C ALA A 172 1.06 4.25 17.56
N ILE A 173 2.31 4.53 17.19
CA ILE A 173 2.82 5.91 17.08
C ILE A 173 2.10 6.71 15.99
N GLU A 174 1.69 6.06 14.89
CA GLU A 174 0.96 6.71 13.79
C GLU A 174 -0.42 7.20 14.27
N ASP A 175 -1.13 6.35 15.02
CA ASP A 175 -2.42 6.70 15.62
C ASP A 175 -2.28 7.81 16.65
N ALA A 176 -1.26 7.73 17.52
CA ALA A 176 -1.03 8.74 18.56
C ALA A 176 -0.74 10.13 17.95
N VAL A 177 0.09 10.18 16.90
CA VAL A 177 0.40 11.44 16.19
C VAL A 177 -0.82 11.97 15.45
N ALA A 178 -1.59 11.10 14.78
CA ALA A 178 -2.82 11.51 14.11
C ALA A 178 -3.87 12.04 15.11
N ALA A 179 -4.03 11.38 16.25
CA ALA A 179 -4.92 11.80 17.32
C ALA A 179 -4.52 13.16 17.90
N ALA A 180 -3.23 13.37 18.17
CA ALA A 180 -2.71 14.66 18.64
C ALA A 180 -2.96 15.78 17.61
N ALA A 181 -2.71 15.52 16.32
CA ALA A 181 -2.95 16.50 15.26
C ALA A 181 -4.44 16.86 15.12
N VAL A 182 -5.34 15.89 15.23
CA VAL A 182 -6.80 16.12 15.22
C VAL A 182 -7.23 16.89 16.47
N TYR A 183 -6.72 16.51 17.63
CA TYR A 183 -7.00 17.17 18.90
C TYR A 183 -6.62 18.64 18.88
N GLU A 184 -5.40 18.98 18.45
CA GLU A 184 -4.96 20.38 18.38
C GLU A 184 -5.80 21.21 17.42
N LYS A 185 -6.20 20.64 16.27
CA LYS A 185 -7.11 21.30 15.32
C LYS A 185 -8.50 21.52 15.91
N ALA A 186 -9.03 20.52 16.61
CA ALA A 186 -10.33 20.61 17.25
C ALA A 186 -10.34 21.69 18.34
N ARG A 187 -9.28 21.73 19.16
CA ARG A 187 -9.08 22.77 20.19
C ARG A 187 -8.98 24.17 19.58
N ALA A 188 -8.21 24.35 18.51
CA ALA A 188 -8.07 25.64 17.83
C ALA A 188 -9.37 26.11 17.16
N ALA A 189 -10.21 25.19 16.70
CA ALA A 189 -11.49 25.49 16.04
C ALA A 189 -12.68 25.56 17.01
N GLY A 190 -12.48 25.32 18.32
CA GLY A 190 -13.57 25.23 19.29
C GLY A 190 -14.55 24.08 19.02
N ILE A 191 -14.09 23.00 18.39
CA ILE A 191 -14.89 21.81 18.08
C ILE A 191 -14.67 20.76 19.17
N GLY A 192 -15.76 20.23 19.72
CA GLY A 192 -15.75 19.13 20.70
C GLY A 192 -16.67 19.40 21.90
N THR A 193 -16.76 18.42 22.79
CA THR A 193 -17.52 18.51 24.04
C THR A 193 -16.64 18.10 25.20
N TYR A 194 -16.72 18.84 26.30
CA TYR A 194 -16.00 18.52 27.53
C TYR A 194 -16.84 17.60 28.42
N PHE A 195 -16.19 16.59 28.99
CA PHE A 195 -16.78 15.69 29.98
C PHE A 195 -15.90 15.70 31.23
N GLN A 196 -16.52 15.77 32.39
CA GLN A 196 -15.83 15.64 33.67
C GLN A 196 -15.82 14.16 34.05
N PHE A 197 -14.65 13.53 34.03
CA PHE A 197 -14.51 12.09 34.32
C PHE A 197 -14.41 11.77 35.82
N ALA A 198 -14.26 12.79 36.66
CA ALA A 198 -14.23 12.65 38.12
C ALA A 198 -15.55 13.12 38.73
N ALA A 199 -16.24 12.21 39.41
CA ALA A 199 -17.31 12.49 40.37
C ALA A 199 -16.75 12.41 41.79
#